data_AF-A0A7S0LZK5-F1
#
_entry.id   AF-A0A7S0LZK5-F1
#
_cell.length_a   1.000
_cell.length_b   1.000
_cell.length_c   1.000
_cell.angle_alpha   90.00
_cell.angle_beta   90.00
_cell.angle_gamma   90.00
#
_symmetry.space_group_name_H-M   'P 1'
#
loop_
_entity.id
_entity.type
_entity.pdbx_description
1 polymer ?
#
loop_
_entity_poly.entity_id
_entity_poly.type
_entity_poly.pdbx_seq_one_letter_code
_entity_poly.pdbx_strand_id
1 'polypeptide(L)'
;GGRLEPIEEVVVEVDDEFSGAVINKLSERKAIMLDMRPAAEGGRTRITLECPTRGLLGYRSIFFTDTKGTGILTRAFKAYEPYKGDLENIRKGVLVSMRAGMSTAYSLGKLQPRGELFVDPGVEVYPGMIIGEHSRENDLEVNCVEAKQLTNIRAAGADEKVFLVPPRQFSLEEMIPYMMPDEMVEVTPTTMRLRKQILDPTLRKRGTKTLAGDRLL
;
A
#
# COMPACT_ATOMS: atom_id res chain seq x y z
N GLY A 1 7.98 33.07 -4.59
CA GLY A 1 7.80 32.41 -3.28
C GLY A 1 8.05 30.93 -3.46
N GLY A 2 8.78 30.28 -2.55
CA GLY A 2 9.05 28.85 -2.63
C GLY A 2 7.81 28.02 -2.33
N ARG A 3 7.76 26.77 -2.84
CA ARG A 3 6.73 25.80 -2.47
C ARG A 3 6.83 25.50 -0.98
N LEU A 4 5.72 25.67 -0.26
CA LEU A 4 5.60 25.31 1.16
C LEU A 4 4.81 24.02 1.30
N GLU A 5 5.05 23.28 2.38
CA GLU A 5 4.27 22.12 2.78
C GLU A 5 3.99 22.11 4.29
N PRO A 6 2.90 21.48 4.75
CA PRO A 6 2.59 21.40 6.17
C PRO A 6 3.54 20.44 6.89
N ILE A 7 4.04 20.88 8.05
CA ILE A 7 4.89 20.12 8.96
C ILE A 7 4.11 19.82 10.24
N GLU A 8 4.24 18.58 10.70
CA GLU A 8 3.73 18.11 11.99
C GLU A 8 4.88 17.88 12.97
N GLU A 9 4.70 18.31 14.21
CA GLU A 9 5.50 17.81 15.33
C GLU A 9 4.98 16.41 15.69
N VAL A 10 5.91 15.46 15.79
CA VAL A 10 5.64 14.06 16.06
C VAL A 10 6.38 13.68 17.34
N VAL A 11 5.62 13.25 18.34
CA VAL A 11 6.15 12.74 19.60
C VAL A 11 5.89 11.24 19.65
N VAL A 12 6.96 10.48 19.79
CA VAL A 12 6.94 9.02 19.85
C VAL A 12 7.48 8.56 21.19
N GLU A 13 6.78 7.65 21.85
CA GLU A 13 7.28 6.93 23.02
C GLU A 13 7.24 5.42 22.73
N VAL A 14 8.40 4.78 22.79
CA VAL A 14 8.57 3.36 22.44
C VAL A 14 9.56 2.69 23.39
N ASP A 15 9.47 1.37 23.48
CA ASP A 15 10.46 0.56 24.18
C ASP A 15 11.83 0.72 23.49
N ASP A 16 12.91 0.75 24.28
CA ASP A 16 14.25 1.13 23.78
C ASP A 16 14.71 0.28 22.59
N GLU A 17 14.31 -0.98 22.54
CA GLU A 17 14.61 -1.91 21.44
C GLU A 17 14.02 -1.49 20.07
N PHE A 18 12.92 -0.73 20.06
CA PHE A 18 12.25 -0.30 18.82
C PHE A 18 12.67 1.09 18.35
N SER A 19 13.34 1.87 19.21
CA SER A 19 13.71 3.27 18.95
C SER A 19 14.46 3.46 17.63
N GLY A 20 15.48 2.64 17.36
CA GLY A 20 16.28 2.71 16.13
C GLY A 20 15.45 2.45 14.86
N ALA A 21 14.56 1.46 14.90
CA ALA A 21 13.72 1.12 13.75
C ALA A 21 12.73 2.25 13.41
N VAL A 22 12.14 2.86 14.44
CA VAL A 22 11.23 4.01 14.30
C VAL A 22 11.93 5.22 13.71
N ILE A 23 13.13 5.57 14.22
CA ILE A 23 13.91 6.73 13.75
C ILE A 23 14.28 6.56 12.28
N ASN A 24 14.75 5.37 11.89
CA ASN A 24 15.14 5.11 10.50
C ASN A 24 13.95 5.33 9.56
N LYS A 25 12.79 4.73 9.86
CA LYS A 25 11.59 4.88 9.02
C LYS A 25 11.05 6.30 8.97
N LEU A 26 11.12 7.06 10.07
CA LEU A 26 10.73 8.48 10.07
C LEU A 26 11.74 9.34 9.30
N SER A 27 13.02 9.02 9.37
CA SER A 27 14.08 9.73 8.63
C SER A 27 13.93 9.55 7.10
N GLU A 28 13.61 8.32 6.65
CA GLU A 28 13.23 8.04 5.25
C GLU A 28 12.04 8.89 4.78
N ARG A 29 11.18 9.28 5.74
CA ARG A 29 10.00 10.13 5.55
C ARG A 29 10.29 11.63 5.67
N LYS A 30 11.57 12.01 5.60
CA LYS A 30 12.07 13.39 5.77
C LYS A 30 11.80 13.98 7.16
N ALA A 31 11.59 13.14 8.17
CA ALA A 31 11.52 13.63 9.54
C ALA A 31 12.91 14.09 10.00
N ILE A 32 12.92 15.16 10.79
CA ILE A 32 14.11 15.71 11.44
C ILE A 32 13.93 15.54 12.94
N MET A 33 14.85 14.81 13.59
CA MET A 33 14.81 14.63 15.03
C MET A 33 15.22 15.93 15.73
N LEU A 34 14.41 16.36 16.70
CA LEU A 34 14.66 17.55 17.52
C LEU A 34 15.26 17.17 18.88
N ASP A 35 14.70 16.14 19.51
CA ASP A 35 15.06 15.73 20.86
C ASP A 35 14.87 14.22 21.04
N MET A 36 15.71 13.62 21.87
CA MET A 36 15.60 12.24 22.27
C MET A 36 16.02 12.13 23.74
N ARG A 37 15.15 11.53 24.56
CA ARG A 37 15.40 11.36 25.98
C ARG A 37 14.75 10.07 26.50
N PRO A 38 15.27 9.48 27.59
CA PRO A 38 14.55 8.44 28.31
C PRO A 38 13.17 8.94 28.74
N ALA A 39 12.16 8.08 28.65
CA ALA A 39 10.84 8.37 29.20
C ALA A 39 10.90 8.35 30.74
N ALA A 40 9.88 8.94 31.38
CA ALA A 40 9.81 9.01 32.84
C ALA A 40 9.75 7.61 33.48
N GLU A 41 9.13 6.65 32.80
CA GLU A 41 9.16 5.24 33.11
C GLU A 41 10.37 4.62 32.38
N GLY A 42 11.35 4.10 33.13
CA GLY A 42 12.57 3.53 32.54
C GLY A 42 12.29 2.38 31.57
N GLY A 43 13.21 2.15 30.62
CA GLY A 43 13.08 1.13 29.56
C GLY A 43 12.34 1.61 28.30
N ARG A 44 11.98 2.89 28.26
CA ARG A 44 11.35 3.55 27.12
C ARG A 44 12.11 4.81 26.73
N THR A 45 12.04 5.13 25.45
CA THR A 45 12.62 6.33 24.87
C THR A 45 11.51 7.20 24.29
N ARG A 46 11.56 8.49 24.63
CA ARG A 46 10.73 9.53 24.02
C ARG A 46 11.53 10.27 22.96
N ILE A 47 10.98 10.38 21.76
CA ILE A 47 11.59 10.98 20.59
C ILE A 47 10.66 12.08 20.08
N THR A 48 11.18 13.28 19.89
CA THR A 48 10.45 14.40 19.29
C THR A 48 11.06 14.69 17.92
N LEU A 49 10.23 14.69 16.88
CA LEU A 49 10.63 14.93 15.51
C LEU A 49 9.70 15.94 14.83
N GLU A 50 10.18 16.57 13.76
CA GLU A 50 9.34 17.30 12.82
C GLU A 50 9.29 16.55 11.50
N CYS A 51 8.09 16.32 10.98
CA CYS A 51 7.91 15.54 9.75
C CYS A 51 6.89 16.22 8.83
N PRO A 52 7.13 16.28 7.51
CA PRO A 52 6.08 16.67 6.58
C PRO A 52 4.84 15.79 6.72
N THR A 53 3.64 16.38 6.72
CA THR A 53 2.37 15.61 6.81
C THR A 53 2.32 14.50 5.78
N ARG A 54 2.84 14.73 4.57
CA ARG A 54 2.93 13.73 3.49
C ARG A 54 3.73 12.49 3.89
N GLY A 55 4.79 12.64 4.68
CA GLY A 55 5.61 11.54 5.18
C GLY A 55 4.89 10.66 6.19
N LEU A 56 3.94 11.23 6.94
CA LEU A 56 3.20 10.53 7.99
C LEU A 56 1.98 9.75 7.51
N LEU A 57 1.53 9.98 6.27
CA LEU A 57 0.41 9.24 5.69
C LEU A 57 0.72 7.73 5.64
N GLY A 58 -0.14 6.91 6.25
CA GLY A 58 0.01 5.46 6.36
C GLY A 58 1.09 4.99 7.35
N TYR A 59 1.85 5.90 7.97
CA TYR A 59 2.92 5.51 8.89
C TYR A 59 2.37 4.88 10.18
N ARG A 60 1.16 5.28 10.62
CA ARG A 60 0.54 4.78 11.85
C ARG A 60 0.47 3.25 11.89
N SER A 61 -0.04 2.59 10.84
CA SER A 61 -0.13 1.12 10.79
C SER A 61 1.23 0.44 10.84
N ILE A 62 2.22 1.02 10.15
CA ILE A 62 3.62 0.55 10.16
C ILE A 62 4.22 0.67 11.56
N PHE A 63 4.05 1.83 12.20
CA PHE A 63 4.50 2.08 13.57
C PHE A 63 3.91 1.09 14.57
N PHE A 64 2.61 0.82 14.50
CA PHE A 64 1.96 -0.18 15.36
C PHE A 64 2.55 -1.58 15.17
N THR A 65 2.86 -1.95 13.93
CA THR A 65 3.47 -3.26 13.62
C THR A 65 4.90 -3.35 14.14
N ASP A 66 5.71 -2.32 13.90
CA ASP A 66 7.13 -2.29 14.31
C ASP A 66 7.30 -2.31 15.82
N THR A 67 6.38 -1.67 16.54
CA THR A 67 6.38 -1.57 18.00
C THR A 67 5.56 -2.66 18.68
N LYS A 68 5.03 -3.63 17.91
CA LYS A 68 4.13 -4.69 18.40
C LYS A 68 2.95 -4.13 19.23
N GLY A 69 2.52 -2.92 18.90
CA GLY A 69 1.43 -2.20 19.56
C GLY A 69 1.74 -1.57 20.91
N THR A 70 2.99 -1.61 21.40
CA THR A 70 3.36 -0.97 22.67
C THR A 70 3.66 0.52 22.51
N GLY A 71 4.00 0.97 21.30
CA GLY A 71 4.38 2.34 21.01
C GLY A 71 3.22 3.33 21.10
N ILE A 72 3.54 4.55 21.54
CA ILE A 72 2.64 5.70 21.53
C ILE A 72 3.15 6.69 20.48
N LEU A 73 2.27 7.08 19.56
CA LEU A 73 2.57 8.09 18.53
C LEU A 73 1.53 9.20 18.61
N THR A 74 2.00 10.41 18.87
CA THR A 74 1.21 11.64 18.86
C THR A 74 1.74 12.56 17.78
N ARG A 75 0.85 13.26 17.08
CA ARG A 75 1.22 14.24 16.06
C ARG A 75 0.33 15.48 16.14
N ALA A 76 0.91 16.63 15.90
CA ALA A 76 0.21 17.91 15.87
C ALA A 76 0.75 18.81 14.76
N PHE A 77 -0.14 19.52 14.07
CA PHE A 77 0.28 20.51 13.08
C PHE A 77 1.13 21.60 13.76
N LYS A 78 2.30 21.89 13.19
CA LYS A 78 3.22 22.91 13.67
C LYS A 78 3.14 24.18 12.84
N ALA A 79 3.48 24.07 11.55
CA ALA A 79 3.58 25.21 10.64
C ALA A 79 3.66 24.76 9.16
N TYR A 80 3.65 25.72 8.24
CA TYR A 80 4.10 25.52 6.87
C TYR A 80 5.58 25.87 6.75
N GLU A 81 6.37 24.99 6.15
CA GLU A 81 7.82 25.18 5.93
C GLU A 81 8.18 24.94 4.45
N PRO A 82 9.39 25.36 4.00
CA PRO A 82 9.86 25.03 2.66
C PRO A 82 9.83 23.52 2.39
N TYR A 83 9.41 23.16 1.18
CA TYR A 83 9.32 21.78 0.71
C TYR A 83 10.63 21.00 0.95
N LYS A 84 10.54 19.87 1.66
CA LYS A 84 11.65 19.03 2.14
C LYS A 84 12.13 18.01 1.09
N GLY A 85 11.60 18.06 -0.13
CA GLY A 85 11.97 17.19 -1.24
C GLY A 85 11.03 15.99 -1.43
N ASP A 86 11.26 15.24 -2.50
CA ASP A 86 10.47 14.06 -2.84
C ASP A 86 10.70 12.91 -1.84
N LEU A 87 9.65 12.12 -1.61
CA LEU A 87 9.78 10.86 -0.88
C LEU A 87 10.09 9.79 -1.91
N GLU A 88 10.95 8.84 -1.55
CA GLU A 88 11.21 7.70 -2.40
C GLU A 88 9.94 6.84 -2.48
N ASN A 89 9.44 6.65 -3.70
CA ASN A 89 8.27 5.81 -3.93
C ASN A 89 8.75 4.45 -4.42
N ILE A 90 9.01 3.54 -3.48
CA ILE A 90 9.44 2.17 -3.75
C ILE A 90 8.21 1.26 -3.88
N ARG A 91 7.18 1.70 -4.61
CA ARG A 91 6.02 0.86 -4.88
C ARG A 91 6.23 0.07 -6.16
N LYS A 92 5.97 -1.24 -6.10
CA LYS A 92 5.96 -2.12 -7.27
C LYS A 92 4.69 -1.90 -8.11
N GLY A 93 4.63 -2.51 -9.29
CA GLY A 93 3.43 -2.47 -10.13
C GLY A 93 2.26 -3.23 -9.49
N VAL A 94 1.09 -3.16 -10.10
CA VAL A 94 -0.10 -3.87 -9.62
C VAL A 94 -0.60 -4.95 -10.55
N LEU A 95 -1.26 -5.94 -9.95
CA LEU A 95 -2.08 -6.93 -10.63
C LEU A 95 -3.47 -6.34 -10.83
N VAL A 96 -3.86 -6.14 -12.09
CA VAL A 96 -5.14 -5.50 -12.46
C VAL A 96 -6.05 -6.53 -13.10
N SER A 97 -7.29 -6.66 -12.61
CA SER A 97 -8.27 -7.57 -13.20
C SER A 97 -8.66 -7.11 -14.61
N MET A 98 -8.65 -8.03 -15.56
CA MET A 98 -9.10 -7.77 -16.94
C MET A 98 -10.58 -8.11 -17.20
N ARG A 99 -11.25 -8.81 -16.26
CA ARG A 99 -12.60 -9.34 -16.46
C ARG A 99 -13.47 -9.14 -15.23
N ALA A 100 -14.78 -9.02 -15.46
CA ALA A 100 -15.78 -9.06 -14.40
C ALA A 100 -16.14 -10.51 -14.05
N GLY A 101 -16.42 -10.78 -12.77
CA GLY A 101 -16.88 -12.07 -12.27
C GLY A 101 -16.41 -12.36 -10.86
N MET A 102 -16.67 -13.57 -10.36
CA MET A 102 -16.19 -14.03 -9.06
C MET A 102 -14.77 -14.55 -9.16
N SER A 103 -13.89 -14.10 -8.26
CA SER A 103 -12.52 -14.61 -8.17
C SER A 103 -12.53 -16.10 -7.82
N THR A 104 -11.69 -16.89 -8.47
CA THR A 104 -11.61 -18.34 -8.19
C THR A 104 -10.30 -18.68 -7.51
N ALA A 105 -10.34 -19.64 -6.57
CA ALA A 105 -9.12 -20.11 -5.92
C ALA A 105 -8.09 -20.63 -6.93
N TYR A 106 -8.55 -21.29 -8.00
CA TYR A 106 -7.70 -21.77 -9.09
C TYR A 106 -6.93 -20.64 -9.78
N SER A 107 -7.62 -19.57 -10.18
CA SER A 107 -6.97 -18.44 -10.83
C SER A 107 -6.03 -17.70 -9.88
N LEU A 108 -6.49 -17.43 -8.65
CA LEU A 108 -5.66 -16.76 -7.64
C LEU A 108 -4.39 -17.58 -7.32
N GLY A 109 -4.49 -18.90 -7.28
CA GLY A 109 -3.33 -19.78 -7.08
C GLY A 109 -2.29 -19.68 -8.20
N LYS A 110 -2.72 -19.48 -9.46
CA LYS A 110 -1.80 -19.20 -10.58
C LYS A 110 -1.15 -17.82 -10.50
N LEU A 111 -1.81 -16.86 -9.85
CA LEU A 111 -1.37 -15.47 -9.77
C LEU A 111 -0.48 -15.19 -8.56
N GLN A 112 -0.61 -15.95 -7.48
CA GLN A 112 0.18 -15.81 -6.26
C GLN A 112 1.72 -15.84 -6.50
N PRO A 113 2.28 -16.66 -7.41
CA PRO A 113 3.72 -16.58 -7.71
C PRO A 113 4.14 -15.26 -8.37
N ARG A 114 3.20 -14.48 -8.92
CA ARG A 114 3.47 -13.19 -9.56
C ARG A 114 3.51 -12.04 -8.56
N GLY A 115 2.99 -12.22 -7.34
CA GLY A 115 3.02 -11.20 -6.30
C GLY A 115 2.00 -11.42 -5.18
N GLU A 116 1.80 -10.40 -4.36
CA GLU A 116 0.95 -10.47 -3.18
C GLU A 116 -0.51 -10.16 -3.55
N LEU A 117 -1.45 -11.00 -3.16
CA LEU A 117 -2.88 -10.82 -3.47
C LEU A 117 -3.56 -9.95 -2.43
N PHE A 118 -4.56 -9.17 -2.85
CA PHE A 118 -5.39 -8.31 -1.99
C PHE A 118 -6.82 -8.81 -1.84
N VAL A 119 -7.19 -9.86 -2.58
CA VAL A 119 -8.55 -10.41 -2.62
C VAL A 119 -8.54 -11.90 -2.33
N ASP A 120 -9.55 -12.33 -1.59
CA ASP A 120 -9.86 -13.73 -1.36
C ASP A 120 -10.56 -14.37 -2.58
N PRO A 121 -10.62 -15.70 -2.66
CA PRO A 121 -11.55 -16.41 -3.54
C PRO A 121 -13.02 -16.04 -3.23
N GLY A 122 -13.85 -15.94 -4.27
CA GLY A 122 -15.27 -15.61 -4.16
C GLY A 122 -15.57 -14.12 -4.07
N VAL A 123 -14.57 -13.25 -4.25
CA VAL A 123 -14.73 -11.80 -4.32
C VAL A 123 -15.17 -11.39 -5.73
N GLU A 124 -16.22 -10.58 -5.82
CA GLU A 124 -16.67 -10.02 -7.09
C GLU A 124 -15.70 -8.94 -7.58
N VAL A 125 -15.04 -9.22 -8.70
CA VAL A 125 -14.08 -8.33 -9.35
C VAL A 125 -14.65 -7.73 -10.63
N TYR A 126 -14.05 -6.62 -11.08
CA TYR A 126 -14.40 -5.96 -12.34
C TYR A 126 -13.13 -5.48 -13.08
N PRO A 127 -13.20 -5.22 -14.40
CA PRO A 127 -12.05 -4.75 -15.18
C PRO A 127 -11.46 -3.46 -14.60
N GLY A 128 -10.15 -3.41 -14.43
CA GLY A 128 -9.43 -2.27 -13.85
C GLY A 128 -9.41 -2.25 -12.31
N MET A 129 -10.07 -3.19 -11.63
CA MET A 129 -9.89 -3.40 -10.19
C MET A 129 -8.48 -3.94 -9.91
N ILE A 130 -7.79 -3.39 -8.92
CA ILE A 130 -6.49 -3.86 -8.46
C ILE A 130 -6.73 -5.00 -7.47
N ILE A 131 -6.14 -6.16 -7.76
CA ILE A 131 -6.35 -7.41 -7.00
C ILE A 131 -5.08 -7.89 -6.29
N GLY A 132 -3.96 -7.18 -6.45
CA GLY A 132 -2.69 -7.53 -5.83
C GLY A 132 -1.56 -6.59 -6.21
N GLU A 133 -0.44 -6.72 -5.51
CA GLU A 133 0.84 -6.12 -5.84
C GLU A 133 1.64 -7.07 -6.72
N HIS A 134 2.23 -6.57 -7.80
CA HIS A 134 3.10 -7.34 -8.66
C HIS A 134 4.52 -7.41 -8.05
N SER A 135 5.22 -8.52 -8.28
CA SER A 135 6.62 -8.68 -7.86
C SER A 135 7.60 -7.76 -8.60
N ARG A 136 7.18 -7.14 -9.72
CA ARG A 136 7.97 -6.21 -10.55
C ARG A 136 7.31 -4.84 -10.62
N GLU A 137 8.05 -3.84 -11.08
CA GLU A 137 7.61 -2.44 -11.16
C GLU A 137 6.49 -2.18 -12.17
N ASN A 138 6.36 -3.02 -13.21
CA ASN A 138 5.33 -2.83 -14.23
C ASN A 138 3.98 -3.38 -13.78
N ASP A 139 2.89 -2.73 -14.17
CA ASP A 139 1.54 -3.27 -14.00
C ASP A 139 1.32 -4.50 -14.89
N LEU A 140 0.47 -5.42 -14.43
CA LEU A 140 0.12 -6.65 -15.13
C LEU A 140 -1.39 -6.87 -15.14
N GLU A 141 -1.96 -6.94 -16.34
CA GLU A 141 -3.35 -7.36 -16.55
C GLU A 141 -3.47 -8.87 -16.34
N VAL A 142 -4.39 -9.29 -15.47
CA VAL A 142 -4.55 -10.69 -15.06
C VAL A 142 -6.03 -11.10 -15.04
N ASN A 143 -6.28 -12.36 -15.38
CA ASN A 143 -7.60 -12.95 -15.27
C ASN A 143 -7.69 -13.74 -13.95
N CYS A 144 -8.56 -13.29 -13.03
CA CYS A 144 -8.79 -13.97 -11.76
C CYS A 144 -10.12 -14.73 -11.68
N VAL A 145 -10.91 -14.78 -12.77
CA VAL A 145 -12.25 -15.41 -12.81
C VAL A 145 -12.28 -16.77 -13.52
N GLU A 146 -11.13 -17.24 -14.03
CA GLU A 146 -11.06 -18.52 -14.76
C GLU A 146 -11.29 -19.69 -13.80
N ALA A 147 -12.25 -20.55 -14.13
CA ALA A 147 -12.48 -21.80 -13.42
C ALA A 147 -11.53 -22.90 -13.91
N LYS A 148 -11.22 -23.86 -13.03
CA LYS A 148 -10.47 -25.07 -13.41
C LYS A 148 -11.29 -25.82 -14.47
N GLN A 149 -10.72 -26.04 -15.65
CA GLN A 149 -11.36 -26.89 -16.65
C GLN A 149 -11.35 -28.34 -16.14
N LEU A 150 -12.54 -28.88 -15.90
CA LEU A 150 -12.72 -30.29 -15.56
C LEU A 150 -12.60 -31.12 -16.84
N THR A 151 -11.37 -31.38 -17.28
CA THR A 151 -11.16 -32.47 -18.23
C THR A 151 -11.42 -33.78 -17.50
N ASN A 152 -12.39 -34.57 -17.99
CA ASN A 152 -12.70 -35.95 -17.54
C ASN A 152 -11.54 -36.93 -17.83
N ILE A 153 -10.30 -36.50 -17.63
CA ILE A 153 -9.12 -37.34 -17.69
C ILE A 153 -8.96 -37.92 -16.30
N ARG A 154 -9.15 -39.23 -16.20
CA ARG A 154 -8.83 -40.07 -15.06
C ARG A 154 -7.35 -39.92 -14.70
N ALA A 155 -6.97 -38.85 -14.03
CA ALA A 155 -5.70 -38.73 -13.36
C ALA A 155 -5.86 -39.43 -12.00
N ALA A 156 -5.45 -40.70 -11.95
CA ALA A 156 -5.21 -41.40 -10.71
C ALA A 156 -4.09 -40.66 -9.96
N GLY A 157 -4.46 -39.80 -9.00
CA GLY A 157 -3.52 -39.10 -8.13
C GLY A 157 -3.91 -37.66 -7.85
N ALA A 158 -4.51 -37.44 -6.68
CA ALA A 158 -4.72 -36.18 -5.98
C ALA A 158 -5.30 -34.99 -6.79
N ASP A 159 -6.55 -34.64 -6.49
CA ASP A 159 -7.05 -33.29 -6.75
C ASP A 159 -6.13 -32.31 -6.02
N GLU A 160 -5.27 -31.60 -6.77
CA GLU A 160 -4.25 -30.73 -6.22
C GLU A 160 -4.94 -29.60 -5.47
N LYS A 161 -4.94 -29.68 -4.12
CA LYS A 161 -5.52 -28.65 -3.26
C LYS A 161 -4.73 -27.38 -3.48
N VAL A 162 -5.39 -26.34 -3.99
CA VAL A 162 -4.78 -25.03 -4.16
C VAL A 162 -4.63 -24.40 -2.79
N PHE A 163 -3.38 -24.22 -2.35
CA PHE A 163 -3.06 -23.49 -1.13
C PHE A 163 -2.84 -22.02 -1.45
N LEU A 164 -3.63 -21.15 -0.81
CA LEU A 164 -3.51 -19.70 -0.95
C LEU A 164 -2.92 -19.10 0.31
N VAL A 165 -1.97 -18.19 0.12
CA VAL A 165 -1.49 -17.29 1.17
C VAL A 165 -2.62 -16.31 1.47
N PRO A 166 -2.93 -16.04 2.74
CA PRO A 166 -3.94 -15.04 3.10
C PRO A 166 -3.63 -13.70 2.42
N PRO A 167 -4.61 -13.07 1.76
CA PRO A 167 -4.37 -11.82 1.06
C PRO A 167 -4.09 -10.68 2.04
N ARG A 168 -3.30 -9.72 1.59
CA ARG A 168 -3.02 -8.50 2.33
C ARG A 168 -4.26 -7.62 2.38
N GLN A 169 -4.77 -7.42 3.59
CA GLN A 169 -5.87 -6.51 3.86
C GLN A 169 -5.32 -5.09 4.04
N PHE A 170 -5.96 -4.10 3.42
CA PHE A 170 -5.62 -2.70 3.60
C PHE A 170 -6.67 -1.98 4.43
N SER A 171 -6.22 -1.16 5.36
CA SER A 171 -7.02 -0.09 5.94
C SER A 171 -7.07 1.13 5.01
N LEU A 172 -8.01 2.05 5.25
CA LEU A 172 -8.19 3.24 4.41
C LEU A 172 -6.96 4.16 4.51
N GLU A 173 -6.40 4.24 5.71
CA GLU A 173 -5.16 4.98 6.01
C GLU A 173 -3.95 4.42 5.25
N GLU A 174 -3.96 3.13 4.88
CA GLU A 174 -2.91 2.51 4.06
C GLU A 174 -3.20 2.63 2.57
N MET A 175 -4.47 2.53 2.13
CA MET A 175 -4.82 2.63 0.71
C MET A 175 -4.51 4.02 0.11
N ILE A 176 -4.82 5.10 0.85
CA ILE A 176 -4.65 6.48 0.38
C ILE A 176 -3.20 6.81 0.02
N PRO A 177 -2.19 6.58 0.89
CA PRO A 177 -0.79 6.81 0.52
C PRO A 177 -0.25 5.76 -0.44
N TYR A 178 -0.88 4.58 -0.53
CA TYR A 178 -0.47 3.53 -1.45
C TYR A 178 -0.83 3.86 -2.91
N MET A 179 -2.00 4.46 -3.17
CA MET A 179 -2.49 4.69 -4.53
C MET A 179 -1.58 5.59 -5.37
N MET A 180 -1.47 5.28 -6.66
CA MET A 180 -0.75 6.10 -7.64
C MET A 180 -1.69 7.14 -8.29
N PRO A 181 -1.15 8.18 -8.96
CA PRO A 181 -1.97 9.22 -9.58
C PRO A 181 -2.98 8.72 -10.64
N ASP A 182 -2.75 7.55 -11.24
CA ASP A 182 -3.67 6.90 -12.20
C ASP A 182 -4.64 5.91 -11.53
N GLU A 183 -4.72 5.93 -10.20
CA GLU A 183 -5.50 5.02 -9.38
C GLU A 183 -6.48 5.76 -8.46
N MET A 184 -7.47 5.02 -7.98
CA MET A 184 -8.51 5.53 -7.08
C MET A 184 -8.84 4.48 -6.03
N VAL A 185 -9.23 4.96 -4.85
CA VAL A 185 -9.86 4.14 -3.81
C VAL A 185 -11.36 4.25 -3.96
N GLU A 186 -12.02 3.14 -4.25
CA GLU A 186 -13.47 3.02 -4.19
C GLU A 186 -13.87 2.64 -2.77
N VAL A 187 -14.75 3.44 -2.16
CA VAL A 187 -15.23 3.23 -0.79
C VAL A 187 -16.73 3.10 -0.80
N THR A 188 -17.22 2.00 -0.23
CA THR A 188 -18.63 1.78 0.11
C THR A 188 -18.75 1.54 1.62
N PRO A 189 -19.95 1.58 2.21
CA PRO A 189 -20.11 1.33 3.65
C PRO A 189 -19.60 -0.03 4.13
N THR A 190 -19.51 -1.01 3.22
CA THR A 190 -19.14 -2.40 3.53
C THR A 190 -17.81 -2.83 2.92
N THR A 191 -17.31 -2.14 1.90
CA THR A 191 -16.10 -2.56 1.17
C THR A 191 -15.26 -1.39 0.74
N MET A 192 -13.96 -1.62 0.64
CA MET A 192 -13.00 -0.69 0.07
C MET A 192 -12.17 -1.43 -0.97
N ARG A 193 -11.91 -0.80 -2.12
CA ARG A 193 -11.21 -1.42 -3.24
C ARG A 193 -10.25 -0.43 -3.88
N LEU A 194 -9.10 -0.94 -4.30
CA LEU A 194 -8.18 -0.20 -5.17
C LEU A 194 -8.55 -0.47 -6.63
N ARG A 195 -8.50 0.56 -7.47
CA ARG A 195 -8.78 0.44 -8.90
C ARG A 195 -7.97 1.45 -9.70
N LYS A 196 -7.81 1.20 -10.99
CA LYS A 196 -7.34 2.21 -11.94
C LYS A 196 -8.45 3.25 -12.18
N GLN A 197 -8.04 4.49 -12.45
CA GLN A 197 -8.95 5.57 -12.83
C GLN A 197 -9.64 5.23 -14.16
N ILE A 198 -8.85 4.81 -15.15
CA ILE A 198 -9.34 4.29 -16.43
C ILE A 198 -9.43 2.76 -16.34
N LEU A 199 -10.64 2.22 -16.40
CA LEU A 199 -10.86 0.78 -16.27
C LEU A 199 -10.39 0.00 -17.50
N ASP A 200 -10.70 0.51 -18.68
CA ASP A 200 -10.41 -0.16 -19.95
C ASP A 200 -8.88 -0.20 -20.21
N PRO A 201 -8.28 -1.38 -20.35
CA PRO A 201 -6.85 -1.52 -20.58
C PRO A 201 -6.38 -0.91 -21.91
N THR A 202 -7.24 -0.91 -22.93
CA THR A 202 -6.96 -0.30 -24.24
C THR A 202 -6.89 1.22 -24.12
N LEU A 203 -7.83 1.81 -23.39
CA LEU A 203 -7.83 3.24 -23.13
C LEU A 203 -6.68 3.65 -22.22
N ARG A 204 -6.30 2.85 -21.23
CA ARG A 204 -5.12 3.11 -20.39
C ARG A 204 -3.84 3.23 -21.19
N LYS A 205 -3.59 2.30 -22.12
CA LYS A 205 -2.43 2.34 -23.02
C LYS A 205 -2.41 3.57 -23.94
N ARG A 206 -3.59 4.12 -24.27
CA ARG A 206 -3.72 5.37 -25.04
C ARG A 206 -3.53 6.62 -24.18
N GLY A 207 -4.09 6.61 -22.95
CA GLY A 207 -3.98 7.71 -21.99
C GLY A 207 -2.55 7.94 -21.50
N THR A 208 -1.75 6.88 -21.33
CA THR A 208 -0.32 6.99 -20.99
C THR A 208 0.47 7.75 -22.04
N LYS A 209 0.06 7.72 -23.33
CA LYS A 209 0.68 8.52 -24.39
C LYS A 209 0.31 10.00 -24.34
N THR A 210 -0.84 10.35 -23.76
CA THR A 210 -1.35 11.73 -23.76
C THR A 210 -0.89 12.48 -22.51
N LEU A 211 -0.92 11.83 -21.33
CA LEU A 211 -0.47 12.41 -20.05
C LEU A 211 1.06 12.62 -19.98
N ALA A 212 1.85 11.94 -20.82
CA ALA A 212 3.28 12.19 -20.94
C ALA A 212 3.61 13.54 -21.62
N GLY A 213 2.63 14.17 -22.29
CA GLY A 213 2.80 15.47 -22.97
C GLY A 213 2.51 16.71 -22.10
N ASP A 214 1.73 16.57 -21.03
CA ASP A 214 1.21 17.70 -20.24
C ASP A 214 2.00 17.99 -18.94
N ARG A 215 3.14 17.34 -18.70
CA ARG A 215 4.00 17.60 -17.53
C ARG A 215 4.99 18.76 -17.76
N LEU A 216 4.47 19.93 -18.11
CA LEU A 216 5.21 21.19 -18.16
C LEU A 216 4.38 22.36 -17.61
N LEU A 217 3.70 22.18 -16.47
CA LEU A 217 3.18 23.26 -15.61
C LEU A 217 3.15 22.77 -14.15
#